data_AF-A0A968INE0-F1
#
_entry.id   AF-A0A968INE0-F1
#
_cell.length_a   1.000
_cell.length_b   1.000
_cell.length_c   1.000
_cell.angle_alpha   90.00
_cell.angle_beta   90.00
_cell.angle_gamma   90.00
#
_symmetry.space_group_name_H-M   'P 1'
#
loop_
_entity.id
_entity.type
_entity.pdbx_description
1 polymer ?
#
loop_
_entity_poly.entity_id
_entity_poly.type
_entity_poly.pdbx_seq_one_letter_code
_entity_poly.pdbx_strand_id
1 'polypeptide(L)' 'MTTETTQFQNEDQIRGTIDARAIAIRNKNVQGVLPNFTEDSVGFFFEPPLQQSPLKEDLAGWFATWSSPIGYEIG' A
#
# COMPACT_ATOMS: atom_id res chain seq x y z
N MET A 1 21.97 -15.50 -19.28
CA MET A 1 22.38 -14.99 -17.95
C MET A 1 21.88 -13.58 -17.64
N THR A 2 21.63 -12.70 -18.62
CA THR A 2 21.19 -11.31 -18.32
C THR A 2 19.74 -11.19 -17.85
N THR A 3 18.87 -12.11 -18.28
CA THR A 3 17.43 -12.13 -17.94
C THR A 3 17.15 -12.52 -16.49
N GLU A 4 17.83 -13.53 -15.96
CA GLU A 4 17.63 -14.01 -14.57
C GLU A 4 18.06 -12.96 -13.54
N THR A 5 19.23 -12.32 -13.72
CA THR A 5 19.69 -11.27 -12.80
C THR A 5 18.74 -10.08 -12.76
N THR A 6 18.17 -9.68 -13.91
CA THR A 6 17.20 -8.59 -13.99
C THR A 6 15.89 -8.96 -13.29
N GLN A 7 15.45 -10.22 -13.39
CA GLN A 7 14.24 -10.70 -12.71
C GLN A 7 14.39 -10.63 -11.19
N PHE A 8 15.51 -11.12 -10.63
CA PHE A 8 15.75 -11.08 -9.18
C PHE A 8 15.78 -9.65 -8.65
N GLN A 9 16.41 -8.71 -9.37
CA GLN A 9 16.44 -7.30 -8.99
C GLN A 9 15.03 -6.67 -8.95
N ASN A 10 14.17 -7.03 -9.91
CA ASN A 10 12.80 -6.55 -9.93
C ASN A 10 11.98 -7.12 -8.76
N GLU A 11 12.17 -8.40 -8.41
CA GLU A 11 11.50 -9.01 -7.26
C GLU A 11 11.88 -8.34 -5.94
N ASP A 12 13.16 -8.04 -5.72
CA ASP A 12 13.63 -7.35 -4.53
C ASP A 12 13.06 -5.93 -4.41
N GLN A 13 12.98 -5.21 -5.54
CA GLN A 13 12.37 -3.88 -5.59
C GLN A 13 10.87 -3.91 -5.30
N ILE A 14 10.16 -4.91 -5.84
CA ILE A 14 8.73 -5.12 -5.57
C ILE A 14 8.51 -5.41 -4.08
N ARG A 15 9.31 -6.32 -3.49
CA ARG A 15 9.23 -6.64 -2.05
C ARG A 15 9.49 -5.42 -1.19
N GLY A 16 10.56 -4.66 -1.47
CA GLY A 16 10.86 -3.44 -0.74
C GLY A 16 9.74 -2.39 -0.82
N THR A 17 9.09 -2.28 -1.98
CA THR A 17 7.94 -1.39 -2.17
C THR A 17 6.72 -1.83 -1.34
N ILE A 18 6.42 -3.13 -1.33
CA ILE A 18 5.33 -3.71 -0.53
C ILE A 18 5.59 -3.50 0.96
N ASP A 19 6.82 -3.76 1.43
CA ASP A 19 7.18 -3.61 2.84
C ASP A 19 7.09 -2.15 3.30
N ALA A 20 7.62 -1.22 2.51
CA ALA A 20 7.52 0.21 2.79
C ALA A 20 6.05 0.67 2.88
N ARG A 21 5.21 0.20 1.95
CA ARG A 21 3.77 0.50 1.96
C ARG A 21 3.09 -0.09 3.20
N ALA A 22 3.40 -1.33 3.57
CA ALA A 22 2.84 -1.98 4.75
C ALA A 22 3.19 -1.22 6.05
N ILE A 23 4.45 -0.79 6.18
CA ILE A 23 4.91 0.05 7.29
C ILE A 23 4.16 1.38 7.33
N ALA A 24 3.99 2.04 6.17
CA ALA A 24 3.27 3.30 6.08
C ALA A 24 1.79 3.15 6.48
N ILE A 25 1.12 2.08 6.05
CA ILE A 25 -0.26 1.74 6.46
C ILE A 25 -0.32 1.50 7.97
N ARG A 26 0.59 0.70 8.52
CA ARG A 26 0.64 0.39 9.96
C ARG A 26 0.76 1.65 10.82
N ASN A 27 1.54 2.61 10.35
CA ASN A 27 1.76 3.90 10.99
C ASN A 27 0.72 4.96 10.61
N LYS A 28 -0.32 4.62 9.83
CA LYS A 28 -1.34 5.55 9.31
C LYS A 28 -0.73 6.76 8.57
N ASN A 29 0.41 6.55 7.92
CA ASN A 29 1.16 7.58 7.21
C ASN A 29 0.65 7.71 5.76
N VAL A 30 -0.30 8.61 5.54
CA VAL A 30 -0.86 8.88 4.20
C VAL A 30 0.23 9.26 3.20
N GLN A 31 1.21 10.08 3.61
CA GLN A 31 2.29 10.53 2.73
C GLN A 31 3.26 9.40 2.35
N GLY A 32 3.35 8.34 3.17
CA GLY A 32 4.13 7.16 2.86
C GLY A 32 3.42 6.16 1.95
N VAL A 33 2.08 6.23 1.86
CA VAL A 33 1.27 5.31 1.05
C VAL A 33 0.96 5.88 -0.34
N LEU A 34 0.67 7.18 -0.42
CA LEU A 34 0.23 7.82 -1.67
C LEU A 34 1.23 7.68 -2.84
N PRO A 35 2.57 7.77 -2.65
CA PRO A 35 3.53 7.64 -3.74
C PRO A 35 3.57 6.25 -4.41
N ASN A 36 2.96 5.23 -3.80
CA ASN A 36 2.88 3.89 -4.40
C ASN A 36 1.76 3.78 -5.46
N PHE A 37 1.02 4.85 -5.70
CA PHE A 37 -0.07 4.90 -6.66
C PHE A 37 0.22 5.90 -7.79
N THR A 38 -0.29 5.59 -8.96
CA THR A 38 -0.37 6.48 -10.12
C THR A 38 -1.77 7.08 -10.24
N GLU A 39 -1.94 8.11 -11.07
CA GLU A 39 -3.26 8.70 -11.36
C GLU A 39 -4.27 7.66 -11.88
N ASP A 40 -3.80 6.64 -12.60
CA ASP A 40 -4.61 5.54 -13.13
C ASP A 40 -4.84 4.38 -12.13
N SER A 41 -4.37 4.52 -10.89
CA SER A 41 -4.54 3.47 -9.89
C SER A 41 -5.99 3.33 -9.44
N VAL A 42 -6.48 2.09 -9.49
CA VAL A 42 -7.80 1.70 -8.96
C VAL A 42 -7.62 0.83 -7.73
N GLY A 43 -8.28 1.20 -6.65
CA GLY A 43 -8.38 0.42 -5.42
C GLY A 43 -9.73 -0.29 -5.35
N PHE A 44 -9.73 -1.48 -4.76
CA PHE A 44 -10.97 -2.17 -4.42
C PHE A 44 -11.03 -2.43 -2.91
N PHE A 45 -12.14 -2.04 -2.28
CA PHE A 45 -12.41 -2.32 -0.88
C PHE A 45 -13.50 -3.38 -0.75
N PHE A 46 -13.52 -4.07 0.39
CA PHE A 46 -14.49 -5.14 0.66
C PHE A 46 -15.93 -4.59 0.84
N GLU A 47 -16.08 -3.38 1.39
CA GLU A 47 -17.36 -2.72 1.59
C GLU A 47 -17.71 -1.82 0.38
N PRO A 48 -18.98 -1.79 -0.08
CA PRO A 48 -19.41 -0.91 -1.17
C PRO A 48 -19.25 0.60 -0.86
N PRO A 49 -18.95 1.45 -1.86
CA PRO A 49 -18.68 1.10 -3.25
C PRO A 49 -17.34 0.37 -3.38
N LEU A 50 -17.36 -0.74 -4.12
CA LEU A 50 -16.24 -1.67 -4.24
C LEU A 50 -15.01 -1.03 -4.89
N GLN A 51 -15.17 0.02 -5.71
CA GLN A 51 -14.08 0.69 -6.40
C GLN A 51 -13.88 2.10 -5.86
N GLN A 52 -12.65 2.42 -5.46
CA GLN A 52 -12.22 3.75 -5.04
C GLN A 52 -10.82 3.99 -5.59
N SER A 53 -10.57 5.15 -6.20
CA SER A 53 -9.18 5.57 -6.46
C SER A 53 -8.58 6.04 -5.13
N PRO A 54 -7.31 5.75 -4.81
CA PRO A 54 -6.72 6.18 -3.55
C PRO A 54 -6.51 7.69 -3.55
N LEU A 55 -7.56 8.44 -3.20
CA LEU A 55 -7.47 9.85 -2.88
C LEU A 55 -6.87 10.00 -1.48
N LYS A 56 -6.11 11.07 -1.28
CA LYS A 56 -5.48 11.38 0.01
C LYS A 56 -6.52 11.44 1.13
N GLU A 57 -7.69 12.00 0.81
CA GLU A 57 -8.84 12.17 1.69
C GLU A 57 -9.44 10.82 2.08
N ASP A 58 -9.52 9.87 1.14
CA ASP A 58 -10.06 8.52 1.38
C ASP A 58 -9.12 7.71 2.28
N LEU A 59 -7.81 7.78 2.06
CA LEU A 59 -6.82 7.12 2.92
C LEU A 59 -6.83 7.69 4.34
N ALA A 60 -6.90 9.02 4.48
CA ALA A 60 -6.98 9.66 5.79
C ALA A 60 -8.28 9.29 6.54
N GLY A 61 -9.41 9.33 5.83
CA GLY A 61 -10.72 8.93 6.36
C GLY A 61 -10.73 7.47 6.79
N TRP A 62 -10.19 6.57 5.95
CA TRP A 62 -10.08 5.15 6.28
C TRP A 62 -9.22 4.94 7.54
N PHE A 63 -8.04 5.54 7.64
CA PHE A 63 -7.18 5.42 8.84
C PHE A 63 -7.85 5.90 10.13
N ALA A 64 -8.69 6.93 10.04
CA ALA A 64 -9.44 7.45 11.19
C ALA A 64 -10.47 6.45 11.75
N THR A 65 -10.88 5.44 10.97
CA THR A 65 -11.79 4.39 11.44
C THR A 65 -11.13 3.36 12.37
N TRP A 66 -9.78 3.32 12.40
CA TRP A 66 -9.02 2.38 13.20
C TRP A 66 -8.56 3.02 14.51
N SER A 67 -8.85 2.39 15.65
CA SER A 67 -8.38 2.82 16.97
C SER A 67 -6.96 2.36 17.31
N SER A 68 -6.49 1.30 16.66
CA SER A 68 -5.17 0.67 16.89
C SER A 68 -4.29 0.73 15.62
N PRO A 69 -2.99 0.36 15.70
CA PRO A 69 -2.17 0.15 14.51
C PRO A 69 -2.80 -0.87 13.56
N ILE A 70 -2.69 -0.63 12.25
CA ILE A 70 -3.28 -1.48 11.21
C ILE A 70 -2.29 -2.58 10.81
N GLY A 71 -2.74 -3.84 10.77
CA GLY A 71 -1.94 -4.98 10.34
C GLY A 71 -2.04 -6.16 11.30
N TYR A 72 -1.37 -7.25 10.96
CA TYR A 72 -1.31 -8.46 11.78
C TYR A 72 -0.18 -8.35 12.81
N GLU A 73 -0.35 -8.96 13.98
CA GLU A 73 0.79 -9.34 14.82
C GLU A 73 1.49 -10.52 14.13
N ILE A 74 2.82 -10.42 13.95
CA ILE A 74 3.62 -11.61 13.66
C ILE A 74 3.85 -12.26 15.02
N GLY A 75 3.01 -13.23 15.35
CA GLY A 75 3.22 -14.16 16.46
C GLY A 75 4.00 -15.37 16.01
#